data_AF-A0A7V5TQW3-F1
#
_entry.id   AF-A0A7V5TQW3-F1
#
_cell.length_a   1.000
_cell.length_b   1.000
_cell.length_c   1.000
_cell.angle_alpha   90.00
_cell.angle_beta   90.00
_cell.angle_gamma   90.00
#
_symmetry.space_group_name_H-M   'P 1'
#
loop_
_entity.id
_entity.type
_entity.pdbx_description
1 polymer ?
#
loop_
_entity_poly.entity_id
_entity_poly.type
_entity_poly.pdbx_seq_one_letter_code
_entity_poly.pdbx_strand_id
1 'polypeptide(L)'
;NWEIYPEGIYHVLKNLKKYNKPIYITENGLADAKDEKREKFIKEHLYWIHKAIQEGVDVRGYFYWSLLDNFEWDKGFWPRFGLVKINYRTLERKIRPSAYEYAKICKTNELIL
;
A
#
# COMPACT_ATOMS: atom_id res chain seq x y z
N ASN A 1 4.22 -0.16 17.21
CA ASN A 1 3.09 -0.87 16.59
C ASN A 1 2.42 0.12 15.66
N TRP A 2 2.13 -0.25 14.41
CA TRP A 2 1.42 0.62 13.46
C TRP A 2 -0.04 0.18 13.41
N GLU A 3 -0.95 1.07 13.79
CA GLU A 3 -2.39 0.81 13.70
C GLU A 3 -2.83 0.72 12.24
N ILE A 4 -3.72 -0.23 11.94
CA ILE A 4 -4.33 -0.35 10.61
C ILE A 4 -5.60 0.50 10.62
N TYR A 5 -5.52 1.69 10.01
CA TYR A 5 -6.64 2.63 9.92
C TYR A 5 -6.85 3.13 8.49
N PRO A 6 -7.48 2.32 7.62
CA PRO A 6 -7.62 2.62 6.19
C PRO A 6 -8.41 3.91 5.89
N GLU A 7 -9.42 4.23 6.69
CA GLU A 7 -10.24 5.45 6.52
C GLU A 7 -9.42 6.74 6.70
N GLY A 8 -8.30 6.68 7.44
CA GLY A 8 -7.41 7.83 7.65
C GLY A 8 -6.90 8.43 6.33
N ILE A 9 -6.62 7.59 5.31
CA ILE A 9 -6.15 8.09 4.01
C ILE A 9 -7.22 8.92 3.30
N TYR A 10 -8.50 8.58 3.45
CA TYR A 10 -9.61 9.33 2.91
C TYR A 10 -9.68 10.72 3.57
N HIS A 11 -9.57 10.81 4.89
CA HIS A 11 -9.57 12.09 5.59
C HIS A 11 -8.40 13.00 5.18
N VAL A 12 -7.20 12.42 5.02
CA VAL A 12 -6.02 13.15 4.50
C VAL A 12 -6.30 13.70 3.11
N LEU A 13 -6.79 12.87 2.18
CA LEU A 13 -7.11 13.27 0.81
C LEU A 13 -8.17 14.38 0.76
N LYS A 14 -9.23 14.27 1.57
CA LYS A 14 -10.26 15.31 1.66
C LYS A 14 -9.72 16.64 2.16
N ASN A 15 -8.79 16.62 3.13
CA ASN A 15 -8.13 17.84 3.61
C ASN A 15 -7.24 18.48 2.52
N LEU A 16 -6.49 17.66 1.77
CA LEU A 16 -5.62 18.12 0.69
C LEU A 16 -6.39 18.72 -0.50
N LYS A 17 -7.67 18.37 -0.68
CA LYS A 17 -8.53 18.89 -1.76
C LYS A 17 -8.51 20.41 -1.88
N LYS A 18 -8.41 21.14 -0.76
CA LYS A 18 -8.38 22.62 -0.73
C LYS A 18 -7.27 23.25 -1.56
N TYR A 19 -6.19 22.50 -1.82
CA TYR A 19 -5.06 23.00 -2.61
C TYR A 19 -5.29 22.90 -4.12
N ASN A 20 -6.31 22.16 -4.56
CA ASN A 20 -6.65 21.96 -5.97
C ASN A 20 -5.44 21.55 -6.83
N LYS A 21 -4.64 20.61 -6.31
CA LYS A 21 -3.48 20.03 -6.98
C LYS A 21 -3.68 18.53 -7.20
N PRO A 22 -3.09 17.96 -8.26
CA PRO A 22 -3.01 16.52 -8.43
C PRO A 22 -2.29 15.85 -7.26
N ILE A 23 -2.79 14.70 -6.81
CA ILE A 23 -2.22 13.94 -5.71
C ILE A 23 -1.77 12.57 -6.21
N TYR A 24 -0.58 12.16 -5.78
CA TYR A 24 -0.09 10.79 -5.89
C TYR A 24 0.13 10.26 -4.47
N ILE A 25 -0.42 9.08 -4.17
CA ILE A 25 -0.04 8.38 -2.93
C ILE A 25 1.32 7.74 -3.20
N THR A 26 2.38 8.38 -2.71
CA THR A 26 3.77 7.93 -2.95
C THR A 26 4.15 6.74 -2.10
N GLU A 27 3.56 6.61 -0.92
CA GLU A 27 3.78 5.48 -0.01
C GLU A 27 2.50 5.13 0.75
N ASN A 28 2.21 3.84 0.82
CA ASN A 28 1.27 3.24 1.74
C ASN A 28 1.64 1.75 1.88
N GLY A 29 1.81 1.26 3.11
CA GLY A 29 2.42 -0.05 3.33
C GLY A 29 2.18 -0.59 4.73
N LEU A 30 2.40 -1.90 4.88
CA LEU A 30 2.25 -2.61 6.15
C LEU A 30 3.44 -3.53 6.40
N ALA A 31 4.05 -3.42 7.58
CA ALA A 31 5.00 -4.41 8.06
C ALA A 31 4.28 -5.70 8.48
N ASP A 32 4.36 -6.71 7.63
CA ASP A 32 3.66 -7.97 7.78
C ASP A 32 4.51 -9.09 7.14
N ALA A 33 5.34 -9.73 7.96
CA ALA A 33 6.28 -10.75 7.48
C ALA A 33 5.59 -12.00 6.93
N LYS A 34 4.40 -12.32 7.45
CA LYS A 34 3.63 -13.52 7.14
C LYS A 34 2.60 -13.32 6.03
N ASP A 35 2.33 -12.07 5.65
CA ASP A 35 1.35 -11.71 4.61
C ASP A 35 -0.10 -11.99 5.01
N GLU A 36 -0.39 -12.04 6.31
CA GLU A 36 -1.72 -12.36 6.85
C GLU A 36 -2.71 -11.20 6.72
N LYS A 37 -2.21 -9.97 6.60
CA LYS A 37 -3.02 -8.73 6.63
C LYS A 37 -2.80 -7.83 5.42
N ARG A 38 -1.68 -7.98 4.72
CA ARG A 38 -1.27 -7.09 3.62
C ARG A 38 -2.30 -6.98 2.49
N GLU A 39 -2.89 -8.10 2.06
CA GLU A 39 -3.91 -8.07 1.00
C GLU A 39 -5.11 -7.20 1.42
N LYS A 40 -5.68 -7.50 2.58
CA LYS A 40 -6.81 -6.74 3.13
C LYS A 40 -6.45 -5.26 3.33
N PHE A 41 -5.27 -4.98 3.86
CA PHE A 41 -4.75 -3.63 4.01
C PHE A 41 -4.76 -2.86 2.68
N ILE A 42 -4.23 -3.45 1.61
CA ILE A 42 -4.18 -2.83 0.28
C ILE A 42 -5.60 -2.55 -0.22
N LYS A 43 -6.49 -3.55 -0.17
CA LYS A 43 -7.87 -3.42 -0.65
C LYS A 43 -8.65 -2.33 0.09
N GLU A 44 -8.56 -2.31 1.41
CA GLU A 44 -9.28 -1.33 2.23
C GLU A 44 -8.76 0.10 2.00
N HIS A 45 -7.45 0.30 1.87
CA HIS A 45 -6.91 1.64 1.55
C HIS A 45 -7.31 2.10 0.15
N LEU A 46 -7.25 1.21 -0.85
CA LEU A 46 -7.69 1.51 -2.21
C LEU A 46 -9.19 1.85 -2.28
N TYR A 47 -10.03 1.17 -1.49
CA TYR A 47 -11.45 1.51 -1.37
C TYR A 47 -11.64 2.96 -0.90
N TRP A 48 -10.94 3.37 0.17
CA TRP A 48 -11.05 4.72 0.71
C TRP A 48 -10.46 5.79 -0.21
N ILE A 49 -9.37 5.48 -0.92
CA ILE A 49 -8.84 6.35 -1.99
C ILE A 49 -9.89 6.51 -3.09
N HIS A 50 -10.49 5.42 -3.55
CA HIS A 50 -11.51 5.45 -4.60
C HIS A 50 -12.73 6.28 -4.18
N LYS A 51 -13.18 6.14 -2.92
CA LYS A 51 -14.24 6.99 -2.37
C LYS A 51 -13.87 8.48 -2.41
N ALA A 52 -12.63 8.84 -2.07
CA ALA A 52 -12.17 10.23 -2.17
C ALA A 52 -12.18 10.74 -3.63
N ILE A 53 -11.79 9.89 -4.59
CA ILE A 53 -11.85 10.20 -6.04
C ILE A 53 -13.30 10.45 -6.47
N GLN A 54 -14.24 9.58 -6.07
CA GLN A 54 -15.67 9.73 -6.36
C GLN A 54 -16.24 11.05 -5.79
N GLU A 55 -15.69 11.54 -4.70
CA GLU A 55 -16.05 12.83 -4.09
C GLU A 55 -15.21 14.03 -4.60
N GLY A 56 -14.53 13.86 -5.73
CA GLY A 56 -13.89 14.91 -6.50
C GLY A 56 -12.49 15.31 -6.04
N VAL A 57 -11.74 14.42 -5.39
CA VAL A 57 -10.29 14.61 -5.16
C VAL A 57 -9.52 14.09 -6.39
N ASP A 58 -8.63 14.91 -6.99
CA ASP A 58 -7.79 14.53 -8.14
C ASP A 58 -6.61 13.65 -7.69
N VAL A 59 -6.87 12.37 -7.41
CA VAL A 59 -5.83 11.36 -7.13
C VAL A 59 -5.47 10.62 -8.41
N ARG A 60 -4.19 10.61 -8.77
CA ARG A 60 -3.70 10.12 -10.07
C ARG A 60 -2.89 8.83 -10.00
N GLY A 61 -2.54 8.37 -8.81
CA GLY A 61 -1.78 7.14 -8.66
C GLY A 61 -1.60 6.71 -7.22
N TYR A 62 -1.32 5.42 -7.07
CA TYR A 62 -1.03 4.76 -5.81
C TYR A 62 0.21 3.89 -5.95
N PHE A 63 1.22 4.19 -5.14
CA PHE A 63 2.47 3.45 -5.07
C PHE A 63 2.56 2.74 -3.71
N TYR A 64 2.55 1.41 -3.75
CA TYR A 64 2.68 0.61 -2.54
C TYR A 64 4.10 0.69 -2.00
N TRP A 65 4.24 0.88 -0.68
CA TRP A 65 5.49 0.69 0.05
C TRP A 65 5.52 -0.74 0.61
N SER A 66 6.27 -1.67 0.00
CA SER A 66 7.17 -1.50 -1.15
C SER A 66 7.19 -2.77 -2.01
N LEU A 67 7.90 -2.74 -3.14
CA LEU A 67 8.05 -3.94 -3.96
C LEU A 67 8.80 -5.05 -3.20
N LEU A 68 9.90 -4.71 -2.54
CA LEU A 68 10.80 -5.65 -1.87
C LEU A 68 10.90 -5.33 -0.38
N ASP A 69 11.07 -6.36 0.46
CA ASP A 69 11.53 -6.14 1.83
C ASP A 69 12.83 -5.33 1.80
N ASN A 70 12.96 -4.32 2.67
CA ASN A 70 14.10 -3.42 2.69
C ASN A 70 14.61 -3.18 4.14
N PHE A 71 15.61 -2.31 4.28
CA PHE A 71 16.16 -1.91 5.58
C PHE A 71 15.33 -0.76 6.14
N GLU A 72 14.61 -1.00 7.24
CA GLU A 72 13.72 -0.02 7.86
C GLU A 72 14.45 0.78 8.94
N TRP A 73 15.39 1.63 8.53
CA TRP A 73 16.03 2.63 9.41
C TRP A 73 16.52 2.06 10.76
N ASP A 74 16.12 2.67 11.88
CA ASP A 74 16.47 2.24 13.23
C ASP A 74 15.88 0.87 13.62
N LYS A 75 14.89 0.38 12.86
CA LYS A 75 14.28 -0.96 13.03
C LYS A 75 15.02 -2.04 12.25
N GLY A 76 15.96 -1.67 11.38
CA GLY A 76 16.73 -2.60 10.57
C GLY A 76 15.84 -3.52 9.74
N PHE A 77 16.15 -4.82 9.74
CA PHE A 77 15.46 -5.79 8.88
C PHE A 77 14.30 -6.53 9.55
N TRP A 78 13.84 -6.20 10.77
CA TRP A 78 12.71 -6.95 11.31
C TRP A 78 11.37 -6.60 10.61
N PRO A 79 11.07 -5.32 10.27
CA PRO A 79 9.87 -4.98 9.52
C PRO A 79 9.96 -5.51 8.09
N ARG A 80 8.86 -6.08 7.62
CA ARG A 80 8.76 -6.68 6.29
C ARG A 80 7.62 -6.03 5.55
N PHE A 81 7.92 -5.02 4.74
CA PHE A 81 6.93 -4.25 3.98
C PHE A 81 6.68 -4.80 2.57
N GLY A 82 7.59 -5.62 2.04
CA GLY A 82 7.59 -5.96 0.62
C GLY A 82 6.38 -6.77 0.18
N LEU A 83 5.92 -6.53 -1.04
CA LEU A 83 5.14 -7.52 -1.80
C LEU A 83 5.98 -8.78 -2.11
N VAL A 84 7.30 -8.61 -2.17
CA VAL A 84 8.27 -9.67 -2.40
C VAL A 84 9.21 -9.77 -1.21
N LYS A 85 9.26 -10.97 -0.62
CA LYS A 85 10.17 -11.29 0.47
C LYS A 85 11.60 -11.39 -0.05
N ILE A 86 12.56 -10.83 0.69
CA ILE A 86 14.00 -11.05 0.45
C ILE A 86 14.58 -11.96 1.55
N ASN A 87 15.32 -12.99 1.14
CA ASN A 87 16.26 -13.68 2.02
C ASN A 87 17.57 -12.88 2.08
N TYR A 88 17.86 -12.19 3.18
CA TYR A 88 19.04 -11.31 3.28
C TYR A 88 20.38 -12.05 3.29
N ARG A 89 20.39 -13.38 3.50
CA ARG A 89 21.63 -14.18 3.42
C ARG A 89 21.96 -14.59 1.99
N THR A 90 20.95 -14.85 1.17
CA THR A 90 21.11 -15.41 -0.19
C THR A 90 20.67 -14.46 -1.31
N LEU A 91 20.00 -13.37 -0.97
CA LEU A 91 19.30 -12.44 -1.87
C LEU A 91 18.20 -13.08 -2.72
N GLU A 92 17.75 -14.29 -2.37
CA GLU A 92 16.60 -14.93 -3.03
C GLU A 92 15.32 -14.10 -2.80
N ARG A 93 14.50 -13.98 -3.85
CA ARG A 93 13.22 -13.27 -3.82
C ARG A 93 12.07 -14.25 -3.88
N LYS A 94 11.13 -14.14 -2.93
CA LYS A 94 9.91 -14.93 -2.91
C LYS A 94 8.68 -14.03 -2.93
N ILE A 95 7.88 -14.14 -3.98
CA ILE A 95 6.64 -13.37 -4.15
C ILE A 95 5.65 -13.78 -3.06
N ARG A 96 5.06 -12.81 -2.35
CA ARG A 96 4.00 -13.05 -1.37
C ARG A 96 2.62 -13.13 -2.05
N PRO A 97 1.64 -13.86 -1.47
CA PRO A 97 0.27 -13.92 -2.00
C PRO A 97 -0.34 -12.56 -2.35
N SER A 98 -0.22 -11.57 -1.47
CA SER A 98 -0.71 -10.20 -1.67
C SER A 98 -0.16 -9.51 -2.92
N ALA A 99 1.02 -9.90 -3.39
CA ALA A 99 1.60 -9.38 -4.63
C ALA A 99 0.81 -9.81 -5.87
N TYR A 100 0.28 -11.03 -5.88
CA TYR A 100 -0.54 -11.51 -6.99
C TYR A 100 -1.87 -10.76 -7.02
N GLU A 101 -2.46 -10.49 -5.86
CA GLU A 101 -3.69 -9.70 -5.78
C GLU A 101 -3.45 -8.24 -6.18
N TYR A 102 -2.37 -7.61 -5.70
CA TYR A 102 -1.99 -6.28 -6.14
C TYR A 102 -1.72 -6.22 -7.66
N ALA A 103 -1.06 -7.24 -8.22
CA ALA A 103 -0.85 -7.35 -9.65
C ALA A 103 -2.16 -7.50 -10.45
N LYS A 104 -3.15 -8.23 -9.91
CA LYS A 104 -4.49 -8.32 -10.50
C LYS A 104 -5.16 -6.94 -10.55
N ILE A 105 -5.20 -6.25 -9.41
CA ILE A 105 -5.75 -4.89 -9.29
C ILE A 105 -5.07 -3.93 -10.29
N CYS A 106 -3.73 -3.94 -10.37
CA CYS A 106 -3.01 -3.08 -11.32
C CYS A 106 -3.32 -3.41 -12.78
N LYS A 107 -3.51 -4.70 -13.13
CA LYS A 107 -3.80 -5.13 -14.50
C LYS A 107 -5.23 -4.80 -14.93
N THR A 108 -6.20 -4.94 -14.01
CA THR A 108 -7.61 -4.70 -14.31
C THR A 108 -8.02 -3.25 -14.06
N ASN A 109 -7.25 -2.51 -13.25
CA ASN A 109 -7.62 -1.20 -12.71
C ASN A 109 -8.98 -1.24 -11.98
N GLU A 110 -9.25 -2.36 -11.30
CA GLU A 110 -10.50 -2.63 -10.60
C GLU A 110 -10.24 -3.19 -9.22
N LEU A 111 -11.11 -2.84 -8.27
CA LEU A 111 -11.11 -3.38 -6.92
C LEU A 111 -12.32 -4.31 -6.74
N ILE A 112 -12.06 -5.60 -6.58
CA ILE A 112 -13.08 -6.60 -6.23
C ILE A 112 -12.98 -6.83 -4.72
N LEU A 113 -14.04 -6.46 -4.00
CA LEU A 113 -14.17 -6.62 -2.55
C LEU A 113 -14.69 -8.01 -2.20
#